data_AF-U6KDS9-F1
#
_entry.id   AF-U6KDS9-F1
#
_cell.length_a   1.000
_cell.length_b   1.000
_cell.length_c   1.000
_cell.angle_alpha   90.00
_cell.angle_beta   90.00
_cell.angle_gamma   90.00
#
_symmetry.space_group_name_H-M   'P 1'
#
loop_
_entity.id
_entity.type
_entity.pdbx_description
1 polymer ?
#
loop_
_entity_poly.entity_id
_entity_poly.type
_entity_poly.pdbx_seq_one_letter_code
_entity_poly.pdbx_strand_id
1 'polypeptide(L)'
;MGQSLTTQEKHNIKREIYTLYPGLEQQLEMAFSCHDVEGTLALPYATLEPVIRHLLMQYGLIEYVTRFSKASGALDPEHVRHELAEFGVATTRLFGDAKLNVEDFKSLAVIWLKKILDTHADDQAEWMEKLRADQEEQSANYAKAMKEFQEQYVKQQAVYQQGLEEQQKQIQDWNRLLEDAHKTQQQIYDEEVRRMKEIQEREARASEIARQEELELTRKYQQKLEEIAKSEGGKCFVYPASKTPYGACASAGAQEPCRRKRSHARKQSAKGCC
;
A
#
# COMPACT_ATOMS: atom_id res chain seq x y z
N MET A 1 6.17 -27.05 -60.37
CA MET A 1 6.31 -28.44 -60.85
C MET A 1 6.04 -29.35 -59.67
N GLY A 2 4.79 -29.78 -59.49
CA GLY A 2 4.41 -30.71 -58.42
C GLY A 2 4.83 -32.12 -58.83
N GLN A 3 5.60 -32.80 -57.99
CA GLN A 3 5.88 -34.22 -58.16
C GLN A 3 4.58 -34.97 -57.89
N SER A 4 4.13 -35.82 -58.82
CA SER A 4 2.96 -36.66 -58.59
C SER A 4 3.22 -37.61 -57.43
N LEU A 5 2.28 -37.72 -56.50
CA LEU A 5 2.34 -38.70 -55.41
C LEU A 5 2.62 -40.11 -55.95
N THR A 6 3.58 -40.77 -55.33
CA THR A 6 3.86 -42.19 -55.57
C THR A 6 2.69 -43.05 -55.09
N THR A 7 2.56 -44.26 -55.63
CA THR A 7 1.52 -45.23 -55.21
C THR A 7 1.58 -45.51 -53.71
N GLN A 8 2.80 -45.51 -53.13
CA GLN A 8 3.00 -45.75 -51.71
C GLN A 8 2.54 -44.58 -50.85
N GLU A 9 2.79 -43.33 -51.27
CA GLU A 9 2.29 -42.15 -50.57
C GLU A 9 0.76 -42.07 -50.57
N LYS A 10 0.12 -42.36 -51.69
CA LYS A 10 -1.36 -42.43 -51.76
C LYS A 10 -1.93 -43.47 -50.80
N HIS A 11 -1.29 -44.64 -50.72
CA HIS A 11 -1.70 -45.69 -49.80
C HIS A 11 -1.50 -45.29 -48.33
N ASN A 12 -0.39 -44.59 -48.03
CA ASN A 12 -0.13 -44.08 -46.69
C ASN A 12 -1.18 -43.05 -46.26
N ILE A 13 -1.54 -42.11 -47.14
CA ILE A 13 -2.60 -41.11 -46.86
C ILE A 13 -3.94 -41.80 -46.59
N LYS A 14 -4.35 -42.74 -47.44
CA LYS A 14 -5.60 -43.51 -47.22
C LYS A 14 -5.59 -44.19 -45.85
N ARG A 15 -4.47 -44.85 -45.51
CA ARG A 15 -4.30 -45.54 -44.23
C ARG A 15 -4.38 -44.58 -43.04
N GLU A 16 -3.74 -43.42 -43.14
CA GLU A 16 -3.78 -42.39 -42.11
C GLU A 16 -5.22 -41.92 -41.86
N ILE A 17 -5.94 -41.54 -42.93
CA ILE A 17 -7.33 -41.09 -42.82
C ILE A 17 -8.23 -42.20 -42.24
N TYR A 18 -8.09 -43.45 -42.66
CA TYR A 18 -8.87 -44.56 -42.11
C TYR A 18 -8.51 -44.91 -40.66
N THR A 19 -7.31 -44.55 -40.22
CA THR A 19 -6.91 -44.68 -38.81
C THR A 19 -7.58 -43.59 -37.97
N LEU A 20 -7.67 -42.36 -38.50
CA LEU A 20 -8.36 -41.24 -37.83
C LEU A 20 -9.88 -41.41 -37.81
N TYR A 21 -10.45 -42.04 -38.85
CA TYR A 21 -11.89 -42.31 -38.97
C TYR A 21 -12.15 -43.81 -39.16
N PRO A 22 -12.11 -44.60 -38.07
CA PRO A 22 -12.36 -46.04 -38.13
C PRO A 22 -13.76 -46.35 -38.69
N GLY A 23 -13.82 -47.29 -39.63
CA GLY A 23 -15.08 -47.71 -40.27
C GLY A 23 -15.52 -46.83 -41.44
N LEU A 24 -14.80 -45.73 -41.75
CA LEU A 24 -15.11 -44.86 -42.89
C LEU A 24 -15.23 -45.64 -44.21
N GLU A 25 -14.26 -46.53 -44.48
CA GLU A 25 -14.26 -47.30 -45.73
C GLU A 25 -15.55 -48.12 -45.91
N GLN A 26 -15.97 -48.81 -44.85
CA GLN A 26 -17.19 -49.64 -44.85
C GLN A 26 -18.46 -48.78 -44.94
N GLN A 27 -18.46 -47.61 -44.27
CA GLN A 27 -19.56 -46.65 -44.37
C GLN A 27 -19.73 -46.13 -45.79
N LEU A 28 -18.62 -45.83 -46.49
CA LEU A 28 -18.64 -45.37 -47.88
C LEU A 28 -19.11 -46.48 -48.83
N GLU A 29 -18.66 -47.73 -48.63
CA GLU A 29 -19.14 -48.88 -49.42
C GLU A 29 -20.64 -49.11 -49.25
N MET A 30 -21.13 -49.08 -48.00
CA MET A 30 -22.55 -49.22 -47.69
C MET A 30 -23.36 -48.07 -48.29
N ALA A 31 -22.90 -46.82 -48.11
CA ALA A 31 -23.56 -45.65 -48.66
C ALA A 31 -23.62 -45.71 -50.19
N PHE A 32 -22.54 -46.09 -50.85
CA PHE A 32 -22.52 -46.26 -52.31
C PHE A 32 -23.55 -47.30 -52.77
N SER A 33 -23.57 -48.47 -52.11
CA SER A 33 -24.50 -49.56 -52.42
C SER A 33 -25.97 -49.17 -52.21
N CYS A 34 -26.27 -48.36 -51.20
CA CYS A 34 -27.63 -47.85 -50.96
C CYS A 34 -28.12 -46.88 -52.04
N HIS A 35 -27.20 -46.18 -52.72
CA HIS A 35 -27.54 -45.20 -53.76
C HIS A 35 -27.47 -45.78 -55.17
N ASP A 36 -26.73 -46.89 -55.39
CA ASP A 36 -26.69 -47.62 -56.66
C ASP A 36 -27.85 -48.62 -56.80
N VAL A 37 -29.07 -48.11 -56.80
CA VAL A 37 -30.31 -48.92 -56.87
C VAL A 37 -30.38 -49.74 -58.17
N GLU A 38 -29.83 -49.21 -59.26
CA GLU A 38 -29.84 -49.83 -60.58
C GLU A 38 -28.68 -50.84 -60.78
N GLY A 39 -27.75 -50.95 -59.83
CA GLY A 39 -26.58 -51.84 -59.93
C GLY A 39 -25.61 -51.45 -61.05
N THR A 40 -25.52 -50.16 -61.36
CA THR A 40 -24.68 -49.60 -62.43
C THR A 40 -23.19 -49.57 -62.08
N LEU A 41 -22.86 -49.77 -60.80
CA LEU A 41 -21.51 -49.70 -60.21
C LEU A 41 -20.82 -48.34 -60.41
N ALA A 42 -21.58 -47.30 -60.80
CA ALA A 42 -21.04 -45.99 -61.09
C ALA A 42 -22.09 -44.89 -60.88
N LEU A 43 -21.84 -44.00 -59.92
CA LEU A 43 -22.76 -42.95 -59.50
C LEU A 43 -22.25 -41.56 -59.89
N PRO A 44 -23.14 -40.60 -60.23
CA PRO A 44 -22.72 -39.25 -60.56
C PRO A 44 -22.25 -38.49 -59.31
N TYR A 45 -21.32 -37.55 -59.49
CA TYR A 45 -20.83 -36.70 -58.39
C TYR A 45 -21.96 -35.97 -57.65
N ALA A 46 -23.01 -35.53 -58.36
CA ALA A 46 -24.19 -34.90 -57.76
C ALA A 46 -24.92 -35.77 -56.73
N THR A 47 -24.79 -37.10 -56.82
CA THR A 47 -25.34 -38.05 -55.83
C THR A 47 -24.36 -38.31 -54.70
N LEU A 48 -23.06 -38.36 -54.99
CA LEU A 48 -22.03 -38.72 -54.02
C LEU A 48 -21.58 -37.54 -53.13
N GLU A 49 -21.58 -36.32 -53.66
CA GLU A 49 -21.19 -35.11 -52.91
C GLU A 49 -22.05 -34.90 -51.67
N PRO A 50 -23.40 -34.99 -51.71
CA PRO A 50 -24.21 -34.80 -50.51
C PRO A 50 -23.90 -35.82 -49.41
N VAL A 51 -23.51 -37.05 -49.79
CA VAL A 51 -23.11 -38.09 -48.85
C VAL A 51 -21.79 -37.71 -48.16
N ILE A 52 -20.79 -37.29 -48.93
CA ILE A 52 -19.51 -36.81 -48.37
C ILE A 52 -19.73 -35.60 -47.49
N ARG A 53 -20.48 -34.60 -47.96
CA ARG A 53 -20.78 -33.39 -47.20
C ARG A 53 -21.49 -33.73 -45.89
N HIS A 54 -22.47 -34.62 -45.91
CA HIS A 54 -23.14 -35.08 -44.70
C HIS A 54 -22.18 -35.77 -43.73
N LEU A 55 -21.31 -36.65 -44.24
CA LEU A 55 -20.30 -37.35 -43.43
C LEU A 55 -19.31 -36.37 -42.78
N LEU A 56 -18.82 -35.38 -43.53
CA LEU A 56 -17.95 -34.32 -42.99
C LEU A 56 -18.65 -33.51 -41.89
N MET A 57 -19.94 -33.19 -42.07
CA MET A 57 -20.74 -32.52 -41.04
C MET A 57 -20.94 -33.39 -39.80
N GLN A 58 -21.15 -34.71 -39.96
CA GLN A 58 -21.27 -35.65 -38.84
C GLN A 58 -19.97 -35.72 -38.01
N TYR A 59 -18.80 -35.54 -38.66
CA TYR A 59 -17.51 -35.45 -37.98
C TYR A 59 -17.24 -34.09 -37.33
N GLY A 60 -18.23 -33.18 -37.33
CA GLY A 60 -18.08 -31.85 -36.73
C GLY A 60 -17.27 -30.87 -37.57
N LEU A 61 -16.97 -31.19 -38.83
CA LEU A 61 -16.15 -30.37 -39.73
C LEU A 61 -16.96 -29.28 -40.46
N ILE A 62 -18.09 -28.86 -39.89
CA ILE A 62 -19.07 -27.99 -40.57
C ILE A 62 -18.46 -26.64 -40.98
N GLU A 63 -17.58 -26.06 -40.17
CA GLU A 63 -16.93 -24.78 -40.47
C GLU A 63 -16.02 -24.87 -41.70
N TYR A 64 -15.34 -26.00 -41.87
CA TYR A 64 -14.50 -26.23 -43.05
C TYR A 64 -15.33 -26.62 -44.27
N VAL A 65 -16.42 -27.37 -44.08
CA VAL A 65 -17.39 -27.64 -45.15
C VAL A 65 -17.94 -26.33 -45.71
N THR A 66 -18.38 -25.39 -44.86
CA THR A 66 -18.89 -24.10 -45.33
C THR A 66 -17.80 -23.26 -46.00
N ARG A 67 -16.55 -23.30 -45.52
CA ARG A 67 -15.40 -22.62 -46.13
C ARG A 67 -15.10 -23.10 -47.55
N PHE A 68 -15.27 -24.40 -47.83
CA PHE A 68 -14.98 -25.00 -49.13
C PHE A 68 -16.22 -25.22 -50.00
N SER A 69 -17.40 -24.78 -49.55
CA SER A 69 -18.63 -24.83 -50.33
C SER A 69 -18.75 -23.64 -51.28
N LYS A 70 -19.37 -23.88 -52.44
CA LYS A 70 -19.84 -22.85 -53.37
C LYS A 70 -20.96 -22.03 -52.73
N ALA A 71 -21.32 -20.92 -53.38
CA ALA A 71 -22.52 -20.16 -53.04
C ALA A 71 -23.82 -21.00 -53.08
N SER A 72 -23.84 -22.10 -53.83
CA SER A 72 -24.97 -23.05 -53.86
C SER A 72 -25.01 -24.01 -52.66
N GLY A 73 -23.99 -24.01 -51.79
CA GLY A 73 -23.87 -24.88 -50.62
C GLY A 73 -23.18 -26.22 -50.88
N ALA A 74 -22.97 -26.62 -52.14
CA ALA A 74 -22.23 -27.83 -52.49
C ALA A 74 -20.72 -27.62 -52.36
N LEU A 75 -19.98 -28.66 -51.96
CA LEU A 75 -18.52 -28.64 -51.91
C LEU A 75 -17.93 -28.28 -53.28
N ASP A 76 -16.93 -27.39 -53.30
CA ASP A 76 -16.30 -26.95 -54.54
C ASP A 76 -15.09 -27.82 -54.92
N PRO A 77 -15.18 -28.65 -55.99
CA PRO A 77 -14.07 -29.49 -56.42
C PRO A 77 -12.82 -28.70 -56.83
N GLU A 78 -12.95 -27.39 -57.11
CA GLU A 78 -11.79 -26.54 -57.42
C GLU A 78 -10.75 -26.54 -56.29
N HIS A 79 -11.19 -26.62 -55.03
CA HIS A 79 -10.29 -26.60 -53.88
C HIS A 79 -9.44 -27.85 -53.73
N VAL A 80 -9.84 -28.95 -54.38
CA VAL A 80 -9.18 -30.25 -54.32
C VAL A 80 -8.76 -30.77 -55.70
N ARG A 81 -8.81 -29.91 -56.73
CA ARG A 81 -8.58 -30.30 -58.13
C ARG A 81 -7.20 -30.94 -58.33
N HIS A 82 -6.18 -30.40 -57.66
CA HIS A 82 -4.82 -30.91 -57.74
C HIS A 82 -4.72 -32.30 -57.12
N GLU A 83 -5.24 -32.44 -55.90
CA GLU A 83 -5.26 -33.67 -55.12
C GLU A 83 -6.08 -34.76 -55.84
N LEU A 84 -7.19 -34.41 -56.49
CA LEU A 84 -7.96 -35.33 -57.32
C LEU A 84 -7.16 -35.88 -58.51
N ALA A 85 -6.40 -35.01 -59.19
CA ALA A 85 -5.53 -35.44 -60.28
C ALA A 85 -4.40 -36.35 -59.77
N GLU A 86 -3.83 -36.04 -58.60
CA GLU A 86 -2.82 -36.89 -57.99
C GLU A 86 -3.36 -38.27 -57.64
N PHE A 87 -4.54 -38.36 -57.03
CA PHE A 87 -5.16 -39.64 -56.67
C PHE A 87 -5.70 -40.43 -57.88
N GLY A 88 -5.66 -39.85 -59.08
CA GLY A 88 -6.13 -40.50 -60.31
C GLY A 88 -7.65 -40.58 -60.41
N VAL A 89 -8.38 -39.77 -59.64
CA VAL A 89 -9.83 -39.65 -59.76
C VAL A 89 -10.12 -38.92 -61.07
N ALA A 90 -11.02 -39.45 -61.90
CA ALA A 90 -11.30 -38.91 -63.23
C ALA A 90 -11.89 -37.48 -63.17
N THR A 91 -11.00 -36.47 -63.17
CA THR A 91 -11.34 -35.04 -62.97
C THR A 91 -11.88 -34.35 -64.21
N THR A 92 -11.56 -34.86 -65.41
CA THR A 92 -11.93 -34.25 -66.70
C THR A 92 -13.45 -34.17 -66.93
N ARG A 93 -14.26 -34.80 -66.06
CA ARG A 93 -15.73 -34.80 -66.16
C ARG A 93 -16.48 -34.57 -64.84
N LEU A 94 -15.82 -34.22 -63.72
CA LEU A 94 -16.51 -33.95 -62.45
C LEU A 94 -17.56 -32.82 -62.55
N PHE A 95 -17.41 -31.96 -63.56
CA PHE A 95 -18.34 -30.87 -63.91
C PHE A 95 -19.42 -31.27 -64.94
N GLY A 96 -19.60 -32.57 -65.22
CA GLY A 96 -20.60 -33.15 -66.14
C GLY A 96 -21.08 -34.54 -65.68
N ASP A 97 -21.51 -35.41 -66.61
CA ASP A 97 -22.01 -36.78 -66.34
C ASP A 97 -20.90 -37.79 -65.95
N ALA A 98 -19.85 -37.36 -65.24
CA ALA A 98 -18.87 -38.29 -64.69
C ALA A 98 -19.56 -39.25 -63.72
N LYS A 99 -19.53 -40.53 -64.07
CA LYS A 99 -19.89 -41.61 -63.15
C LYS A 99 -18.62 -42.10 -62.45
N LEU A 100 -18.65 -42.07 -61.13
CA LEU A 100 -17.56 -42.47 -60.24
C LEU A 100 -17.88 -43.84 -59.68
N ASN A 101 -16.89 -44.74 -59.67
CA ASN A 101 -17.04 -46.04 -59.01
C ASN A 101 -16.83 -45.91 -57.49
N VAL A 102 -16.97 -47.02 -56.76
CA VAL A 102 -16.80 -47.02 -55.29
C VAL A 102 -15.37 -46.64 -54.85
N GLU A 103 -14.34 -47.00 -55.61
CA GLU A 103 -12.95 -46.66 -55.30
C GLU A 103 -12.63 -45.19 -55.54
N ASP A 104 -13.25 -44.59 -56.56
CA ASP A 104 -13.21 -43.15 -56.81
C ASP A 104 -13.93 -42.41 -55.67
N PHE A 105 -15.09 -42.91 -55.22
CA PHE A 105 -15.85 -42.34 -54.12
C PHE A 105 -15.05 -42.36 -52.79
N LYS A 106 -14.43 -43.50 -52.47
CA LYS A 106 -13.51 -43.62 -51.33
C LYS A 106 -12.37 -42.62 -51.41
N SER A 107 -11.72 -42.53 -52.58
CA SER A 107 -10.60 -41.61 -52.80
C SER A 107 -11.04 -40.16 -52.66
N LEU A 108 -12.22 -39.81 -53.19
CA LEU A 108 -12.81 -38.48 -53.07
C LEU A 108 -13.06 -38.09 -51.61
N ALA A 109 -13.60 -38.99 -50.79
CA ALA A 109 -13.81 -38.74 -49.35
C ALA A 109 -12.48 -38.54 -48.61
N VAL A 110 -11.48 -39.36 -48.90
CA VAL A 110 -10.12 -39.25 -48.31
C VAL A 110 -9.48 -37.92 -48.67
N ILE A 111 -9.61 -37.47 -49.92
CA ILE A 111 -9.05 -36.19 -50.40
C ILE A 111 -9.68 -35.01 -49.66
N TRP A 112 -11.01 -35.01 -49.51
CA TRP A 112 -11.71 -33.96 -48.77
C TRP A 112 -11.33 -33.94 -47.29
N LEU A 113 -11.26 -35.10 -46.64
CA LEU A 113 -10.83 -35.20 -45.25
C LEU A 113 -9.40 -34.71 -45.08
N LYS A 114 -8.48 -35.15 -45.96
CA LYS A 114 -7.10 -34.67 -45.95
C LYS A 114 -7.04 -33.14 -46.11
N LYS A 115 -7.76 -32.59 -47.08
CA LYS A 115 -7.77 -31.14 -47.32
C LYS A 115 -8.20 -30.36 -46.10
N ILE A 116 -9.26 -30.82 -45.44
CA ILE A 116 -9.81 -30.19 -44.24
C ILE A 116 -8.83 -30.33 -43.08
N LEU A 117 -8.26 -31.51 -42.85
CA LEU A 117 -7.30 -31.74 -41.76
C LEU A 117 -6.02 -30.94 -41.93
N ASP A 118 -5.46 -30.88 -43.14
CA ASP A 118 -4.28 -30.09 -43.45
C ASP A 118 -4.57 -28.59 -43.19
N THR A 119 -5.73 -28.09 -43.64
CA THR A 119 -6.14 -26.70 -43.40
C THR A 119 -6.35 -26.42 -41.91
N HIS A 120 -6.96 -27.36 -41.17
CA HIS A 120 -7.15 -27.23 -39.74
C HIS A 120 -5.82 -27.19 -38.99
N ALA A 121 -4.84 -28.00 -39.40
CA ALA A 121 -3.49 -27.97 -38.83
C ALA A 121 -2.79 -26.62 -39.08
N ASP A 122 -2.92 -26.08 -40.30
CA ASP A 122 -2.37 -24.76 -40.65
C ASP A 122 -3.03 -23.63 -39.83
N ASP A 123 -4.36 -23.62 -39.73
CA ASP A 123 -5.10 -22.63 -38.95
C ASP A 123 -4.73 -22.72 -37.45
N GLN A 124 -4.55 -23.93 -36.91
CA GLN A 124 -4.08 -24.14 -35.53
C GLN A 124 -2.66 -23.61 -35.33
N ALA A 125 -1.75 -23.82 -36.28
CA ALA A 125 -0.39 -23.33 -36.20
C ALA A 125 -0.36 -21.80 -36.18
N GLU A 126 -1.11 -21.15 -37.07
CA GLU A 126 -1.23 -19.68 -37.12
C GLU A 126 -1.81 -19.13 -35.79
N TRP A 127 -2.83 -19.78 -35.25
CA TRP A 127 -3.44 -19.37 -33.99
C TRP A 127 -2.47 -19.51 -32.80
N MET A 128 -1.73 -20.62 -32.72
CA MET A 128 -0.74 -20.86 -31.68
C MET A 128 0.44 -19.87 -31.75
N GLU A 129 0.83 -19.46 -32.95
CA GLU A 129 1.86 -18.43 -33.14
C GLU A 129 1.39 -17.06 -32.64
N LYS A 130 0.16 -16.65 -32.99
CA LYS A 130 -0.44 -15.42 -32.46
C LYS A 130 -0.55 -15.44 -30.93
N LEU A 131 -1.02 -16.55 -30.37
CA LEU A 131 -1.12 -16.70 -28.92
C LEU A 131 0.24 -16.59 -28.21
N ARG A 132 1.30 -17.16 -28.80
CA ARG A 132 2.66 -17.04 -28.26
C ARG A 132 3.15 -15.59 -28.32
N ALA A 133 2.95 -14.91 -29.44
CA ALA A 133 3.33 -13.51 -29.60
C ALA A 133 2.62 -12.61 -28.57
N ASP A 134 1.31 -12.79 -28.37
CA ASP A 134 0.53 -12.05 -27.37
C ASP A 134 1.04 -12.33 -25.94
N GLN A 135 1.38 -13.58 -25.62
CA GLN A 135 1.92 -13.95 -24.32
C GLN A 135 3.30 -13.31 -24.07
N GLU A 136 4.17 -13.29 -25.08
CA GLU A 136 5.47 -12.64 -25.01
C GLU A 136 5.32 -11.13 -24.79
N GLU A 137 4.43 -10.47 -25.55
CA GLU A 137 4.14 -9.04 -25.40
C GLU A 137 3.60 -8.73 -24.00
N GLN A 138 2.62 -9.50 -23.52
CA GLN A 138 2.09 -9.35 -22.17
C GLN A 138 3.19 -9.53 -21.11
N SER A 139 4.03 -10.54 -21.23
CA SER A 139 5.12 -10.80 -20.29
C SER A 139 6.12 -9.64 -20.24
N ALA A 140 6.46 -9.05 -21.39
CA ALA A 140 7.34 -7.88 -21.48
C ALA A 140 6.70 -6.64 -20.84
N ASN A 141 5.42 -6.43 -21.08
CA ASN A 141 4.66 -5.33 -20.48
C ASN A 141 4.56 -5.47 -18.96
N TYR A 142 4.29 -6.67 -18.43
CA TYR A 142 4.29 -6.94 -17.00
C TYR A 142 5.68 -6.74 -16.36
N ALA A 143 6.74 -7.22 -17.01
CA ALA A 143 8.10 -7.02 -16.52
C ALA A 143 8.48 -5.54 -16.44
N LYS A 144 8.09 -4.75 -17.45
CA LYS A 144 8.28 -3.30 -17.47
C LYS A 144 7.51 -2.61 -16.35
N ALA A 145 6.21 -2.91 -16.21
CA ALA A 145 5.37 -2.35 -15.16
C ALA A 145 5.89 -2.70 -13.76
N MET A 146 6.35 -3.93 -13.55
CA MET A 146 6.93 -4.36 -12.27
C MET A 146 8.22 -3.61 -11.94
N LYS A 147 9.08 -3.38 -12.94
CA LYS A 147 10.30 -2.59 -12.77
C LYS A 147 9.98 -1.14 -12.41
N GLU A 148 9.04 -0.51 -13.12
CA GLU A 148 8.59 0.85 -12.82
C GLU A 148 8.01 0.95 -11.40
N PHE A 149 7.20 -0.03 -10.99
CA PHE A 149 6.67 -0.12 -9.63
C PHE A 149 7.79 -0.25 -8.58
N GLN A 150 8.76 -1.11 -8.80
CA GLN A 150 9.91 -1.28 -7.89
C GLN A 150 10.71 0.02 -7.75
N GLU A 151 10.98 0.71 -8.87
CA GLU A 151 11.70 1.99 -8.85
C GLU A 151 10.91 3.07 -8.09
N GLN A 152 9.59 3.14 -8.28
CA GLN A 152 8.74 4.07 -7.53
C GLN A 152 8.69 3.73 -6.04
N TYR A 153 8.58 2.45 -5.70
CA TYR A 153 8.56 1.98 -4.31
C TYR A 153 9.85 2.34 -3.58
N VAL A 154 11.02 2.09 -4.20
CA VAL A 154 12.32 2.42 -3.61
C VAL A 154 12.45 3.94 -3.40
N LYS A 155 12.02 4.75 -4.38
CA LYS A 155 12.01 6.22 -4.23
C LYS A 155 11.12 6.67 -3.08
N GLN A 156 9.92 6.10 -2.97
CA GLN A 156 8.98 6.44 -1.89
C GLN A 156 9.55 6.05 -0.52
N GLN A 157 10.17 4.89 -0.42
CA GLN A 157 10.80 4.43 0.82
C GLN A 157 11.97 5.33 1.23
N ALA A 158 12.79 5.79 0.27
CA ALA A 158 13.88 6.72 0.54
C ALA A 158 13.38 8.07 1.08
N VAL A 159 12.30 8.63 0.49
CA VAL A 159 11.67 9.87 0.98
C VAL A 159 11.15 9.69 2.41
N TYR A 160 10.53 8.54 2.71
CA TYR A 160 10.04 8.25 4.05
C TYR A 160 11.17 8.16 5.07
N GLN A 161 12.28 7.50 4.73
CA GLN A 161 13.46 7.42 5.59
C GLN A 161 14.07 8.79 5.84
N GLN A 162 14.23 9.61 4.80
CA GLN A 162 14.71 10.98 4.95
C GLN A 162 13.82 11.81 5.88
N GLY A 163 12.49 11.70 5.73
CA GLY A 163 11.54 12.38 6.63
C GLY A 163 11.67 11.95 8.09
N LEU A 164 11.94 10.67 8.35
CA LEU A 164 12.21 10.17 9.70
C LEU A 164 13.52 10.73 10.27
N GLU A 165 14.58 10.80 9.48
CA GLU A 165 15.87 11.36 9.89
C GLU A 165 15.75 12.86 10.22
N GLU A 166 15.02 13.62 9.39
CA GLU A 166 14.74 15.04 9.63
C GLU A 166 13.94 15.25 10.92
N GLN A 167 12.91 14.42 11.17
CA GLN A 167 12.15 14.46 12.42
C GLN A 167 13.02 14.14 13.63
N GLN A 168 13.88 13.12 13.55
CA GLN A 168 14.81 12.78 14.63
C GLN A 168 15.78 13.92 14.92
N LYS A 169 16.29 14.59 13.88
CA LYS A 169 17.16 15.75 14.04
C LYS A 169 16.43 16.91 14.72
N GLN A 170 15.19 17.20 14.32
CA GLN A 170 14.37 18.21 14.97
C GLN A 170 14.16 17.90 16.46
N ILE A 171 13.88 16.64 16.82
CA ILE A 171 13.73 16.22 18.23
C ILE A 171 15.03 16.45 18.99
N GLN A 172 16.18 16.12 18.41
CA GLN A 172 17.49 16.36 19.04
C GLN A 172 17.76 17.85 19.25
N ASP A 173 17.45 18.69 18.27
CA ASP A 173 17.63 20.14 18.37
C ASP A 173 16.68 20.73 19.44
N TRP A 174 15.43 20.27 19.50
CA TRP A 174 14.48 20.64 20.56
C TRP A 174 14.99 20.23 21.95
N ASN A 175 15.51 19.02 22.11
CA ASN A 175 16.05 18.55 23.38
C ASN A 175 17.23 19.41 23.84
N ARG A 176 18.14 19.79 22.93
CA ARG A 176 19.25 20.70 23.25
C ARG A 176 18.77 22.07 23.73
N LEU A 177 17.81 22.67 23.02
CA LEU A 177 17.21 23.94 23.42
C LEU A 177 16.58 23.85 24.82
N LEU A 178 15.92 22.73 25.11
CA LEU A 178 15.25 22.48 26.38
C LEU A 178 16.27 22.29 27.51
N GLU A 179 17.37 21.58 27.26
CA GLU A 179 18.50 21.48 28.19
C GLU A 179 19.17 22.83 28.48
N ASP A 180 19.38 23.65 27.45
CA ASP A 180 19.98 24.98 27.60
C ASP A 180 19.05 25.95 28.35
N ALA A 181 17.74 25.87 28.09
CA ALA A 181 16.72 26.59 28.85
C ALA A 181 16.69 26.16 30.33
N HIS A 182 16.81 24.85 30.62
CA HIS A 182 16.90 24.38 31.99
C HIS A 182 18.17 24.86 32.70
N LYS A 183 19.32 24.81 32.03
CA LYS A 183 20.59 25.29 32.59
C LYS A 183 20.53 26.79 32.90
N THR A 184 20.00 27.59 31.99
CA THR A 184 19.86 29.04 32.19
C THR A 184 18.87 29.35 33.31
N GLN A 185 17.74 28.65 33.39
CA GLN A 185 16.80 28.80 34.49
C GLN A 185 17.45 28.44 35.84
N GLN A 186 18.22 27.37 35.90
CA GLN A 186 18.93 26.96 37.11
C GLN A 186 19.98 27.98 37.54
N GLN A 187 20.74 28.54 36.59
CA GLN A 187 21.69 29.62 36.87
C GLN A 187 21.01 30.85 37.47
N ILE A 188 19.85 31.26 36.94
CA ILE A 188 19.06 32.37 37.47
C ILE A 188 18.64 32.08 38.92
N TYR A 189 18.10 30.89 39.19
CA TYR A 189 17.73 30.50 40.55
C TYR A 189 18.93 30.51 41.51
N ASP A 190 20.07 29.98 41.10
CA ASP A 190 21.29 29.96 41.92
C ASP A 190 21.80 31.38 42.22
N GLU A 191 21.73 32.28 41.24
CA GLU A 191 22.05 33.70 41.42
C GLU A 191 21.08 34.40 42.37
N GLU A 192 19.78 34.17 42.24
CA GLU A 192 18.77 34.73 43.14
C GLU A 192 18.97 34.25 44.58
N VAL A 193 19.22 32.95 44.78
CA VAL A 193 19.54 32.38 46.10
C VAL A 193 20.79 33.02 46.68
N ARG A 194 21.83 33.25 45.85
CA ARG A 194 23.06 33.92 46.31
C ARG A 194 22.78 35.36 46.74
N ARG A 195 22.05 36.13 45.92
CA ARG A 195 21.65 37.51 46.26
C ARG A 195 20.85 37.57 47.55
N MET A 196 19.91 36.64 47.74
CA MET A 196 19.11 36.55 48.97
C MET A 196 19.96 36.25 50.20
N LYS A 197 20.94 35.32 50.10
CA LYS A 197 21.88 35.04 51.20
C LYS A 197 22.74 36.25 51.53
N GLU A 198 23.26 36.95 50.54
CA GLU A 198 24.06 38.17 50.75
C GLU A 198 23.25 39.27 51.45
N ILE A 199 21.97 39.44 51.09
CA ILE A 199 21.06 40.38 51.76
C ILE A 199 20.83 39.95 53.21
N GLN A 200 20.51 38.68 53.47
CA GLN A 200 20.32 38.15 54.82
C GLN A 200 21.57 38.32 55.69
N GLU A 201 22.77 38.08 55.16
CA GLU A 201 24.02 38.28 55.89
C GLU A 201 24.31 39.76 56.17
N ARG A 202 23.92 40.67 55.26
CA ARG A 202 24.01 42.12 55.50
C ARG A 202 23.03 42.57 56.58
N GLU A 203 21.80 42.08 56.53
CA GLU A 203 20.78 42.34 57.56
C GLU A 203 21.20 41.78 58.92
N ALA A 204 21.75 40.55 58.96
CA ALA A 204 22.28 39.95 60.17
C ALA A 204 23.42 40.78 60.78
N ARG A 205 24.39 41.21 59.96
CA ARG A 205 25.48 42.10 60.40
C ARG A 205 24.96 43.45 60.89
N ALA A 206 24.01 44.06 60.18
CA ALA A 206 23.40 45.32 60.61
C ALA A 206 22.65 45.18 61.94
N SER A 207 21.93 44.07 62.13
CA SER A 207 21.25 43.73 63.38
C SER A 207 22.23 43.51 64.54
N GLU A 208 23.36 42.83 64.29
CA GLU A 208 24.43 42.65 65.28
C GLU A 208 25.07 43.97 65.70
N ILE A 209 25.36 44.86 64.74
CA ILE A 209 25.90 46.20 65.03
C ILE A 209 24.89 47.02 65.84
N ALA A 210 23.63 47.07 65.42
CA ALA A 210 22.57 47.76 66.16
C ALA A 210 22.45 47.24 67.60
N ARG A 211 22.55 45.91 67.80
CA ARG A 211 22.55 45.30 69.13
C ARG A 211 23.76 45.72 69.97
N GLN A 212 24.95 45.83 69.37
CA GLN A 212 26.15 46.31 70.06
C GLN A 212 26.02 47.77 70.46
N GLU A 213 25.51 48.63 69.56
CA GLU A 213 25.24 50.04 69.85
C GLU A 213 24.23 50.20 71.00
N GLU A 214 23.16 49.40 71.03
CA GLU A 214 22.20 49.39 72.15
C GLU A 214 22.87 48.99 73.48
N LEU A 215 23.73 47.97 73.47
CA LEU A 215 24.47 47.53 74.65
C LEU A 215 25.46 48.62 75.13
N GLU A 216 26.15 49.30 74.22
CA GLU A 216 27.04 50.42 74.55
C GLU A 216 26.27 51.61 75.12
N LEU A 217 25.12 51.95 74.54
CA LEU A 217 24.24 52.99 75.04
C LEU A 217 23.79 52.65 76.47
N THR A 218 23.36 51.40 76.69
CA THR A 218 22.97 50.89 78.01
C THR A 218 24.12 51.01 79.01
N ARG A 219 25.35 50.66 78.61
CA ARG A 219 26.55 50.78 79.45
C ARG A 219 26.88 52.22 79.79
N LYS A 220 26.76 53.16 78.84
CA LYS A 220 26.92 54.61 79.09
C LYS A 220 25.87 55.13 80.07
N TYR A 221 24.61 54.68 79.96
CA TYR A 221 23.58 55.00 80.93
C TYR A 221 23.89 54.46 82.33
N GLN A 222 24.37 53.22 82.43
CA GLN A 222 24.81 52.64 83.71
C GLN A 222 25.96 53.43 84.35
N GLN A 223 26.98 53.81 83.58
CA GLN A 223 28.09 54.63 84.07
C GLN A 223 27.62 56.00 84.57
N LYS A 224 26.72 56.68 83.85
CA LYS A 224 26.13 57.95 84.32
C LYS A 224 25.33 57.76 85.62
N LEU A 225 24.59 56.65 85.75
CA LEU A 225 23.88 56.33 86.99
C LEU A 225 24.85 56.08 88.16
N GLU A 226 25.98 55.42 87.92
CA GLU A 226 27.03 55.19 88.93
C GLU A 226 27.77 56.49 89.32
N GLU A 227 28.02 57.40 88.37
CA GLU A 227 28.60 58.72 88.65
C GLU A 227 27.67 59.58 89.50
N ILE A 228 26.36 59.60 89.18
CA ILE A 228 25.33 60.26 89.98
C ILE A 228 25.24 59.65 91.39
N ALA A 229 25.45 58.34 91.53
CA ALA A 229 25.47 57.68 92.83
C ALA A 229 26.73 57.99 93.67
N LYS A 230 27.85 58.41 93.05
CA LYS A 230 29.11 58.77 93.73
C LYS A 230 29.21 60.25 94.11
N SER A 231 28.45 61.14 93.49
CA SER A 231 28.32 62.52 93.96
C SER A 231 27.50 62.59 95.26
N GLU A 232 28.08 63.13 96.32
CA GLU A 232 27.43 63.23 97.64
C GLU A 232 26.10 63.99 97.56
N GLY A 233 24.99 63.28 97.84
CA GLY A 233 23.71 63.90 98.19
C GLY A 233 22.43 63.40 97.50
N GLY A 234 22.46 62.41 96.59
CA GLY A 234 21.26 62.01 95.83
C GLY A 234 20.82 60.55 95.99
N LYS A 235 19.69 60.27 96.66
CA LYS A 235 19.01 58.96 96.58
C LYS A 235 18.30 58.85 95.22
N CYS A 236 18.93 58.18 94.25
CA CYS A 236 18.35 57.96 92.92
C CYS A 236 17.60 56.62 92.88
N PHE A 237 16.32 56.63 92.49
CA PHE A 237 15.50 55.43 92.28
C PHE A 237 15.32 55.20 90.78
N VAL A 238 15.85 54.09 90.26
CA VAL A 238 15.75 53.70 88.85
C VAL A 238 14.63 52.68 88.70
N TYR A 239 13.63 52.99 87.87
CA TYR A 239 12.53 52.08 87.54
C TYR A 239 12.74 51.49 86.14
N PRO A 240 12.58 50.17 85.95
CA PRO A 240 12.68 49.57 84.62
C PRO A 240 11.56 50.10 83.70
N ALA A 241 11.88 50.33 82.42
CA ALA A 241 10.95 50.85 81.41
C ALA A 241 9.68 49.98 81.26
N SER A 242 9.78 48.67 81.55
CA SER A 242 8.62 47.76 81.58
C SER A 242 7.57 48.11 82.64
N LYS A 243 7.91 48.91 83.66
CA LYS A 243 6.99 49.37 84.72
C LYS A 243 6.47 50.80 84.52
N THR A 244 6.84 51.48 83.43
CA THR A 244 6.38 52.85 83.08
C THR A 244 5.69 52.85 81.70
N PRO A 245 4.46 52.32 81.58
CA PRO A 245 3.76 52.33 80.31
C PRO A 245 3.56 53.76 79.81
N TYR A 246 3.93 54.03 78.56
CA TYR A 246 3.83 55.33 77.87
C TYR A 246 4.71 56.47 78.42
N GLY A 247 5.77 56.18 79.17
CA GLY A 247 6.78 57.19 79.54
C GLY A 247 6.30 58.25 80.54
N ALA A 248 5.28 57.96 81.35
CA ALA A 248 4.80 58.87 82.39
C ALA A 248 5.81 59.05 83.54
N CYS A 249 5.90 60.28 84.08
CA CYS A 249 6.80 60.63 85.17
C CYS A 249 6.39 59.94 86.49
N ALA A 250 7.27 59.13 87.08
CA ALA A 250 7.07 58.53 88.40
C ALA A 250 7.72 59.40 89.48
N SER A 251 6.94 60.03 90.35
CA SER A 251 7.44 60.78 91.52
C SER A 251 7.36 59.96 92.80
N ALA A 252 8.38 60.06 93.65
CA ALA A 252 8.45 59.42 94.97
C ALA A 252 7.24 59.84 95.84
N GLY A 253 6.32 58.90 96.10
CA GLY A 253 5.14 59.10 96.94
C GLY A 253 3.78 59.03 96.23
N ALA A 254 3.72 58.75 94.93
CA ALA A 254 2.44 58.58 94.24
C ALA A 254 1.80 57.22 94.59
N GLN A 255 0.77 57.27 95.42
CA GLN A 255 -0.18 56.20 95.67
C GLN A 255 -0.73 55.67 94.34
N GLU A 256 -0.72 54.34 94.15
CA GLU A 256 -1.18 53.67 92.93
C GLU A 256 -2.50 54.28 92.44
N PRO A 257 -2.57 54.83 91.21
CA PRO A 257 -3.86 55.23 90.66
C PRO A 257 -4.63 53.95 90.31
N CYS A 258 -5.47 53.50 91.24
CA CYS A 258 -6.56 52.57 90.98
C CYS A 258 -7.44 53.13 89.86
N ARG A 259 -7.15 52.77 88.60
CA ARG A 259 -8.03 53.10 87.46
C ARG A 259 -8.67 51.84 86.89
N ARG A 260 -9.98 51.75 87.19
CA ARG A 260 -11.02 50.85 86.69
C ARG A 260 -10.76 50.32 85.26
N LYS A 261 -10.84 49.01 85.07
CA LYS A 261 -10.95 48.38 83.74
C LYS A 261 -12.18 48.93 83.02
N ARG A 262 -11.98 49.71 81.96
CA ARG A 262 -13.02 49.99 80.97
C ARG A 262 -12.98 48.90 79.92
N SER A 263 -14.02 48.06 79.89
CA SER A 263 -14.33 47.20 78.75
C SER A 263 -14.87 48.06 77.62
N HIS A 264 -14.26 48.01 76.44
CA HIS A 264 -14.91 48.49 75.22
C HIS A 264 -14.88 47.44 74.12
N ALA A 265 -16.02 46.76 74.05
CA ALA A 265 -16.82 46.46 72.86
C ALA A 265 -16.09 46.18 71.53
N ARG A 266 -16.15 44.90 71.17
CA ARG A 266 -16.15 44.37 69.80
C ARG A 266 -17.05 45.23 68.89
N LYS A 267 -16.49 45.82 67.83
CA LYS A 267 -17.27 46.29 66.67
C LYS A 267 -16.93 45.43 65.46
N GLN A 268 -17.93 44.70 65.01
CA GLN A 268 -18.00 44.05 63.71
C GLN A 268 -18.29 45.09 62.61
N SER A 269 -18.06 44.63 61.37
CA SER A 269 -18.59 45.12 60.08
C SER A 269 -17.89 46.34 59.49
N ALA A 270 -17.82 46.55 58.17
CA ALA A 270 -17.94 45.75 56.96
C ALA A 270 -17.60 46.73 55.80
N LYS A 271 -17.21 46.17 54.65
CA LYS A 271 -17.41 46.62 53.24
C LYS A 271 -17.61 48.12 52.91
N GLY A 272 -16.94 48.54 51.82
CA GLY A 272 -17.33 49.65 50.93
C GLY A 272 -16.13 50.53 50.55
N CYS A 273 -15.51 50.35 49.38
CA CYS A 273 -15.76 51.13 48.14
C CYS A 273 -16.07 52.61 48.40
N CYS A 274 -15.12 53.50 48.08
CA CYS A 274 -14.96 54.17 46.78
C CYS A 274 -13.50 54.60 46.63
#